data_AF-A0A947ZPS8-F1
#
_entry.id   AF-A0A947ZPS8-F1
#
_cell.length_a   1.000
_cell.length_b   1.000
_cell.length_c   1.000
_cell.angle_alpha   90.00
_cell.angle_beta   90.00
_cell.angle_gamma   90.00
#
_symmetry.space_group_name_H-M   'P 1'
#
loop_
_entity.id
_entity.type
_entity.pdbx_description
1 polymer ?
#
loop_
_entity_poly.entity_id
_entity_poly.type
_entity_poly.pdbx_seq_one_letter_code
_entity_poly.pdbx_strand_id
1 'polypeptide(L)'
;NKKAFSEKDYDFIGSGKQIFIIKTNFITREAQNSLLKMFEEPTADTHFFIIMNSSEVLLPTLKSRLMMIKHESSNNSRVDFVEEFLKVNIAKKLEMIKVFFGDTKKKIPADKSGAIVFLNELEKQLREKTDLKKAHKENVIVFDEIIRCRSYLNDRSPSVKMLLEYITSIV
;
A
#
# COMPACT_ATOMS: atom_id res chain seq x y z
N ASN A 1 -25.79 41.94 -23.81
CA ASN A 1 -24.81 42.11 -22.72
C ASN A 1 -23.72 41.06 -22.84
N LYS A 2 -22.63 41.42 -23.51
CA LYS A 2 -21.36 40.69 -23.53
C LYS A 2 -20.60 40.97 -22.23
N LYS A 3 -19.97 39.96 -21.66
CA LYS A 3 -18.65 39.98 -20.97
C LYS A 3 -18.32 38.51 -20.68
N ALA A 4 -17.71 37.81 -21.64
CA ALA A 4 -16.26 37.69 -21.78
C ALA A 4 -15.64 37.09 -20.50
N PHE A 5 -15.38 35.78 -20.54
CA PHE A 5 -14.35 35.16 -19.70
C PHE A 5 -13.04 35.88 -20.00
N SER A 6 -12.51 36.64 -19.04
CA SER A 6 -11.16 37.17 -19.15
C SER A 6 -10.18 36.15 -18.61
N GLU A 7 -9.36 35.60 -19.50
CA GLU A 7 -7.97 35.28 -19.18
C GLU A 7 -7.34 36.55 -18.60
N LYS A 8 -6.95 36.51 -17.32
CA LYS A 8 -5.79 37.21 -16.76
C LYS A 8 -5.63 36.95 -15.25
N ASP A 9 -4.40 36.62 -14.90
CA ASP A 9 -3.76 36.92 -13.62
C ASP A 9 -4.14 36.05 -12.40
N TYR A 10 -3.69 34.78 -12.41
CA TYR A 10 -3.18 34.20 -11.17
C TYR A 10 -1.66 34.28 -11.23
N ASP A 11 -1.12 35.42 -10.83
CA ASP A 11 0.28 35.56 -10.45
C ASP A 11 0.60 34.50 -9.40
N PHE A 12 1.30 33.44 -9.79
CA PHE A 12 1.86 32.47 -8.86
C PHE A 12 3.12 33.07 -8.23
N ILE A 13 2.94 34.08 -7.40
CA ILE A 13 3.99 34.63 -6.53
C ILE A 13 3.38 34.74 -5.12
N GLY A 14 3.17 33.57 -4.50
CA GLY A 14 2.77 33.51 -3.10
C GLY A 14 3.98 33.70 -2.20
N SER A 15 4.14 34.89 -1.61
CA SER A 15 5.17 35.23 -0.62
C SER A 15 4.93 34.60 0.76
N GLY A 16 4.40 33.36 0.81
CA GLY A 16 4.05 32.67 2.04
C GLY A 16 4.23 31.15 1.96
N LYS A 17 4.20 30.49 3.13
CA LYS A 17 4.39 29.03 3.23
C LYS A 17 3.37 28.27 2.40
N GLN A 18 3.85 27.41 1.51
CA GLN A 18 3.04 26.53 0.68
C GLN A 18 2.98 25.13 1.32
N ILE A 19 1.78 24.57 1.47
CA ILE A 19 1.60 23.24 2.07
C ILE A 19 0.82 22.37 1.09
N PHE A 20 1.41 21.25 0.70
CA PHE A 20 0.81 20.23 -0.13
C PHE A 20 0.50 18.98 0.70
N ILE A 21 -0.74 18.51 0.65
CA ILE A 21 -1.16 17.27 1.32
C ILE A 21 -1.62 16.28 0.25
N ILE A 22 -0.89 15.18 0.13
CA ILE A 22 -1.17 14.10 -0.82
C ILE A 22 -1.64 12.90 -0.01
N LYS A 23 -2.96 12.68 0.05
CA LYS A 23 -3.52 11.46 0.62
C LYS A 23 -3.75 10.43 -0.49
N THR A 24 -3.02 9.33 -0.46
CA THR A 24 -3.22 8.25 -1.43
C THR A 24 -2.96 6.87 -0.82
N ASN A 25 -3.71 5.89 -1.28
CA ASN A 25 -3.50 4.49 -0.94
C ASN A 25 -2.43 3.82 -1.84
N PHE A 26 -2.13 4.43 -2.99
CA PHE A 26 -1.22 3.89 -3.99
C PHE A 26 -0.59 4.99 -4.83
N ILE A 27 0.65 4.80 -5.27
CA ILE A 27 1.33 5.70 -6.18
C ILE A 27 2.20 4.89 -7.15
N THR A 28 2.01 5.10 -8.44
CA THR A 28 2.73 4.34 -9.47
C THR A 28 4.22 4.66 -9.46
N ARG A 29 5.03 3.72 -9.93
CA ARG A 29 6.48 3.91 -10.05
C ARG A 29 6.84 5.16 -10.86
N GLU A 30 6.13 5.44 -11.95
CA GLU A 30 6.39 6.62 -12.77
C GLU A 30 6.05 7.91 -12.02
N ALA A 31 4.91 7.95 -11.31
CA ALA A 31 4.55 9.12 -10.51
C ALA A 31 5.57 9.37 -9.39
N GLN A 32 6.03 8.30 -8.72
CA GLN A 32 7.08 8.42 -7.71
C GLN A 32 8.39 8.97 -8.29
N ASN A 33 8.82 8.50 -9.45
CA ASN A 33 10.03 8.99 -10.11
C ASN A 33 9.90 10.47 -10.54
N SER A 34 8.73 10.87 -11.05
CA SER A 34 8.46 12.27 -11.40
C SER A 34 8.54 13.21 -10.19
N LEU A 35 8.13 12.72 -9.01
CA LEU A 35 8.19 13.49 -7.77
C LEU A 35 9.60 13.64 -7.21
N LEU A 36 10.58 12.79 -7.61
CA LEU A 36 11.94 12.85 -7.07
C LEU A 36 12.56 14.24 -7.21
N LYS A 37 12.43 14.86 -8.40
CA LYS A 37 12.97 16.20 -8.66
C LYS A 37 12.35 17.26 -7.75
N MET A 38 11.05 17.15 -7.47
CA MET A 38 10.33 18.11 -6.61
C MET A 38 10.76 18.00 -5.14
N PHE A 39 11.21 16.82 -4.71
CA PHE A 39 11.67 16.58 -3.34
C PHE A 39 13.18 16.77 -3.15
N GLU A 40 13.98 16.79 -4.21
CA GLU A 40 15.41 17.10 -4.15
C GLU A 40 15.67 18.58 -3.88
N GLU A 41 14.95 19.44 -4.59
CA GLU A 41 15.07 20.90 -4.48
C GLU A 41 13.68 21.49 -4.23
N PRO A 42 13.10 21.29 -3.03
CA PRO A 42 11.81 21.88 -2.72
C PRO A 42 11.93 23.39 -2.77
N THR A 43 10.93 24.03 -3.37
CA THR A 43 10.82 25.49 -3.34
C THR A 43 10.83 26.01 -1.91
N ALA A 44 11.47 27.16 -1.69
CA ALA A 44 11.53 27.77 -0.35
C ALA A 44 10.12 27.87 0.26
N ASP A 45 10.04 27.67 1.58
CA ASP A 45 8.79 27.70 2.34
C ASP A 45 7.71 26.69 1.89
N THR A 46 8.09 25.67 1.10
CA THR A 46 7.17 24.63 0.63
C THR A 46 7.30 23.35 1.42
N HIS A 47 6.18 22.83 1.91
CA HIS A 47 6.11 21.61 2.73
C HIS A 47 5.18 20.61 2.07
N PHE A 48 5.62 19.35 2.02
CA PHE A 48 4.82 18.24 1.49
C PHE A 48 4.54 17.21 2.57
N PHE A 49 3.28 16.79 2.65
CA PHE A 49 2.83 15.70 3.49
C PHE A 49 2.22 14.62 2.60
N ILE A 50 2.78 13.41 2.64
CA ILE A 50 2.21 12.24 1.96
C ILE A 50 1.61 11.32 3.02
N ILE A 51 0.31 11.11 2.94
CA ILE A 51 -0.45 10.27 3.86
C ILE A 51 -0.88 9.01 3.11
N MET A 52 -0.42 7.85 3.59
CA MET A 52 -0.71 6.56 2.96
C MET A 52 -0.81 5.43 3.98
N ASN A 53 -1.53 4.37 3.60
CA ASN A 53 -1.75 3.21 4.47
C ASN A 53 -0.52 2.33 4.65
N SER A 54 0.38 2.31 3.66
CA SER A 54 1.64 1.57 3.74
C SER A 54 2.74 2.29 2.98
N SER A 55 3.87 2.52 3.65
CA SER A 55 5.07 3.09 3.02
C SER A 55 5.84 2.08 2.17
N GLU A 56 5.49 0.78 2.21
CA GLU A 56 6.20 -0.27 1.48
C GLU A 56 6.14 -0.07 -0.04
N VAL A 57 5.06 0.54 -0.53
CA VAL A 57 4.88 0.89 -1.95
C VAL A 57 5.84 1.97 -2.44
N LEU A 58 6.49 2.70 -1.53
CA LEU A 58 7.43 3.76 -1.89
C LEU A 58 8.78 3.17 -2.32
N LEU A 59 9.27 3.64 -3.45
CA LEU A 59 10.60 3.36 -3.97
C LEU A 59 11.66 3.77 -2.93
N PRO A 60 12.76 3.01 -2.79
CA PRO A 60 13.86 3.37 -1.90
C PRO A 60 14.40 4.79 -2.15
N THR A 61 14.45 5.21 -3.42
CA THR A 61 14.90 6.54 -3.84
C THR A 61 14.00 7.65 -3.30
N LEU A 62 12.68 7.46 -3.33
CA LEU A 62 11.73 8.42 -2.79
C LEU A 62 11.74 8.40 -1.26
N LYS A 63 11.75 7.20 -0.64
CA LYS A 63 11.84 7.05 0.83
C LYS A 63 13.01 7.82 1.43
N SER A 64 14.18 7.79 0.79
CA SER A 64 15.38 8.49 1.27
C SER A 64 15.24 10.02 1.37
N ARG A 65 14.27 10.61 0.65
CA ARG A 65 13.99 12.06 0.62
C ARG A 65 12.79 12.45 1.48
N LEU A 66 12.16 11.50 2.17
CA LEU A 66 10.98 11.73 3.00
C LEU A 66 11.28 11.48 4.48
N MET A 67 10.66 12.28 5.34
CA MET A 67 10.61 11.99 6.78
C MET A 67 9.42 11.06 7.07
N MET A 68 9.69 9.88 7.62
CA MET A 68 8.66 8.88 7.89
C MET A 68 8.07 9.07 9.28
N ILE A 69 6.76 9.35 9.34
CA ILE A 69 5.98 9.35 10.58
C ILE A 69 5.00 8.18 10.52
N LYS A 70 5.18 7.19 11.40
CA LYS A 70 4.28 6.04 11.49
C LYS A 70 3.20 6.31 12.54
N HIS A 71 1.95 6.06 12.16
CA HIS A 71 0.85 6.02 13.11
C HIS A 71 0.42 4.56 13.27
N GLU A 72 0.64 4.00 14.46
CA GLU A 72 0.15 2.68 14.79
C GLU A 72 -1.34 2.77 15.09
N SER A 73 -2.16 2.25 14.19
CA SER A 73 -3.57 2.00 14.46
C SER A 73 -3.75 0.50 14.74
N SER A 74 -4.09 0.15 15.97
CA SER A 74 -4.42 -1.22 16.36
C SER A 74 -5.78 -1.59 15.76
N ASN A 75 -5.77 -2.08 14.53
CA ASN A 75 -6.99 -2.46 13.84
C ASN A 75 -7.32 -3.94 14.11
N ASN A 76 -7.84 -4.23 15.31
CA ASN A 76 -8.09 -5.61 15.79
C ASN A 76 -8.88 -6.48 14.80
N SER A 77 -9.88 -5.90 14.12
CA SER A 77 -10.67 -6.59 13.09
C SER A 77 -9.85 -7.24 11.96
N ARG A 78 -8.66 -6.70 11.66
CA ARG A 78 -7.77 -7.26 10.63
C ARG A 78 -6.95 -8.43 11.17
N VAL A 79 -6.51 -8.31 12.42
CA VAL A 79 -5.80 -9.37 13.13
C VAL A 79 -6.70 -10.59 13.20
N ASP A 80 -7.95 -10.40 13.63
CA ASP A 80 -8.96 -11.45 13.75
C ASP A 80 -9.21 -12.15 12.39
N PHE A 81 -9.34 -11.37 11.31
CA PHE A 81 -9.56 -11.91 9.97
C PHE A 81 -8.42 -12.81 9.51
N VAL A 82 -7.16 -12.38 9.66
CA VAL A 82 -6.00 -13.17 9.25
C VAL A 82 -5.81 -14.40 10.14
N GLU A 83 -6.13 -14.28 11.43
CA GLU A 83 -6.05 -15.41 12.36
C GLU A 83 -7.08 -16.49 12.01
N GLU A 84 -8.32 -16.10 11.69
CA GLU A 84 -9.35 -17.01 11.17
C GLU A 84 -8.91 -17.63 9.84
N PHE A 85 -8.39 -16.80 8.92
CA PHE A 85 -7.90 -17.24 7.61
C PHE A 85 -6.86 -18.36 7.74
N LEU A 86 -5.92 -18.24 8.68
CA LEU A 86 -4.89 -19.25 8.90
C LEU A 86 -5.40 -20.55 9.54
N LYS A 87 -6.58 -20.55 10.19
CA LYS A 87 -7.16 -21.71 10.88
C LYS A 87 -8.04 -22.58 9.98
N VAL A 88 -8.59 -22.01 8.91
CA VAL A 88 -9.55 -22.70 8.03
C VAL A 88 -8.87 -23.42 6.86
N ASN A 89 -9.61 -24.32 6.21
CA ASN A 89 -9.12 -25.06 5.05
C ASN A 89 -9.04 -24.21 3.77
N ILE A 90 -8.34 -24.72 2.76
CA ILE A 90 -8.12 -24.06 1.46
C ILE A 90 -9.42 -23.59 0.79
N ALA A 91 -10.49 -24.40 0.82
CA ALA A 91 -11.76 -24.06 0.19
C ALA A 91 -12.38 -22.82 0.85
N LYS A 92 -12.33 -22.75 2.19
CA LYS A 92 -12.85 -21.61 2.94
C LYS A 92 -11.95 -20.38 2.81
N LYS A 93 -10.62 -20.54 2.79
CA LYS A 93 -9.67 -19.45 2.51
C LYS A 93 -9.98 -18.77 1.16
N LEU A 94 -10.21 -19.56 0.11
CA LEU A 94 -10.56 -19.04 -1.22
C LEU A 94 -11.92 -18.32 -1.23
N GLU A 95 -12.90 -18.82 -0.48
CA GLU A 95 -14.18 -18.13 -0.28
C GLU A 95 -13.98 -16.78 0.43
N MET A 96 -13.16 -16.74 1.49
CA MET A 96 -12.81 -15.51 2.20
C MET A 96 -12.17 -14.50 1.24
N ILE A 97 -11.18 -14.89 0.44
CA ILE A 97 -10.57 -13.98 -0.56
C ILE A 97 -11.61 -13.46 -1.55
N LYS A 98 -12.50 -14.33 -2.06
CA LYS A 98 -13.58 -13.90 -2.98
C LYS A 98 -14.52 -12.89 -2.33
N VAL A 99 -14.90 -13.09 -1.08
CA VAL A 99 -15.83 -12.21 -0.37
C VAL A 99 -15.19 -10.87 0.00
N PHE A 100 -13.91 -10.87 0.37
CA PHE A 100 -13.21 -9.68 0.86
C PHE A 100 -12.53 -8.86 -0.24
N PHE A 101 -12.13 -9.50 -1.34
CA PHE A 101 -11.46 -8.84 -2.48
C PHE A 101 -12.28 -8.89 -3.78
N GLY A 102 -13.50 -9.43 -3.74
CA GLY A 102 -14.41 -9.50 -4.90
C GLY A 102 -15.66 -8.62 -4.81
N ASP A 103 -15.96 -8.03 -3.64
CA ASP A 103 -17.15 -7.20 -3.44
C ASP A 103 -16.79 -5.83 -2.84
N THR A 104 -16.96 -4.77 -3.63
CA THR A 104 -16.51 -3.39 -3.32
C THR A 104 -17.31 -2.71 -2.20
N LYS A 105 -18.24 -3.43 -1.55
CA LYS A 105 -19.16 -2.91 -0.52
C LYS A 105 -18.70 -3.14 0.93
N LYS A 106 -17.61 -3.86 1.19
CA LYS A 106 -17.12 -4.15 2.57
C LYS A 106 -15.98 -3.22 3.03
N LYS A 107 -15.81 -3.12 4.36
CA LYS A 107 -14.92 -2.19 5.11
C LYS A 107 -13.42 -2.30 4.80
N ILE A 108 -12.98 -3.31 4.04
CA ILE A 108 -11.60 -3.46 3.59
C ILE A 108 -11.61 -3.18 2.08
N PRO A 109 -10.85 -2.19 1.59
CA PRO A 109 -10.79 -1.92 0.16
C PRO A 109 -10.36 -3.18 -0.59
N ALA A 110 -11.18 -3.66 -1.53
CA ALA A 110 -10.82 -4.74 -2.48
C ALA A 110 -9.77 -4.26 -3.52
N ASP A 111 -9.03 -3.21 -3.19
CA ASP A 111 -8.01 -2.61 -4.02
C ASP A 111 -6.62 -3.14 -3.62
N LYS A 112 -5.60 -2.71 -4.36
CA LYS A 112 -4.21 -3.05 -4.09
C LYS A 112 -3.78 -2.74 -2.66
N SER A 113 -4.32 -1.68 -2.06
CA SER A 113 -3.94 -1.27 -0.72
C SER A 113 -4.47 -2.23 0.34
N GLY A 114 -5.70 -2.71 0.20
CA GLY A 114 -6.23 -3.76 1.07
C GLY A 114 -5.44 -5.05 0.95
N ALA A 115 -5.02 -5.41 -0.26
CA ALA A 115 -4.21 -6.62 -0.49
C ALA A 115 -2.82 -6.50 0.14
N ILE A 116 -2.13 -5.36 -0.02
CA ILE A 116 -0.83 -5.10 0.64
C ILE A 116 -0.98 -5.22 2.15
N VAL A 117 -2.02 -4.59 2.69
CA VAL A 117 -2.29 -4.59 4.13
C VAL A 117 -2.61 -5.99 4.66
N PHE A 118 -3.34 -6.81 3.90
CA PHE A 118 -3.56 -8.22 4.22
C PHE A 118 -2.24 -9.01 4.21
N LEU A 119 -1.41 -8.85 3.17
CA LEU A 119 -0.12 -9.55 3.08
C LEU A 119 0.82 -9.17 4.23
N ASN A 120 0.80 -7.91 4.68
CA ASN A 120 1.59 -7.46 5.82
C ASN A 120 1.16 -8.11 7.14
N GLU A 121 -0.14 -8.21 7.38
CA GLU A 121 -0.66 -8.88 8.58
C GLU A 121 -0.43 -10.40 8.50
N LEU A 122 -0.58 -10.99 7.32
CA LEU A 122 -0.28 -12.40 7.07
C LEU A 122 1.18 -12.73 7.37
N GLU A 123 2.11 -11.93 6.84
CA GLU A 123 3.55 -12.05 7.09
C GLU A 123 3.84 -11.95 8.60
N LYS A 124 3.26 -10.97 9.28
CA LYS A 124 3.42 -10.79 10.73
C LYS A 124 2.98 -12.02 11.52
N GLN A 125 1.78 -12.54 11.27
CA GLN A 125 1.26 -13.70 12.00
C GLN A 125 2.02 -14.99 11.68
N LEU A 126 2.40 -15.20 10.41
CA LEU A 126 3.25 -16.33 10.02
C LEU A 126 4.61 -16.24 10.73
N ARG A 127 5.18 -15.04 10.83
CA ARG A 127 6.46 -14.80 11.50
C ARG A 127 6.42 -15.08 12.99
N GLU A 128 5.33 -14.72 13.67
CA GLU A 128 5.09 -15.00 15.09
C GLU A 128 4.93 -16.51 15.36
N LYS A 129 4.30 -17.24 14.43
CA LYS A 129 4.13 -18.70 14.51
C LYS A 129 5.37 -19.50 14.08
N THR A 130 6.34 -18.87 13.41
CA THR A 130 7.55 -19.53 12.90
C THR A 130 8.71 -19.40 13.89
N ASP A 131 9.19 -20.54 14.41
CA ASP A 131 10.49 -20.59 15.09
C ASP A 131 11.62 -20.46 14.06
N LEU A 132 12.27 -19.29 13.99
CA LEU A 132 13.38 -19.05 13.05
C LEU A 132 14.54 -20.01 13.22
N LYS A 133 14.78 -20.49 14.45
CA LYS A 133 15.92 -21.37 14.72
C LYS A 133 15.70 -22.77 14.15
N LYS A 134 14.46 -23.09 13.78
CA LYS A 134 14.03 -24.35 13.17
C LYS A 134 13.31 -24.11 11.83
N ALA A 135 13.50 -22.95 11.21
CA ALA A 135 12.78 -22.60 10.00
C ALA A 135 13.10 -23.61 8.89
N HIS A 136 12.08 -24.38 8.48
CA HIS A 136 12.17 -25.27 7.36
C HIS A 136 12.25 -24.47 6.05
N LYS A 137 12.85 -25.08 5.02
CA LYS A 137 13.01 -24.49 3.69
C LYS A 137 11.68 -23.98 3.10
N GLU A 138 10.58 -24.63 3.46
CA GLU A 138 9.21 -24.27 3.09
C GLU A 138 8.77 -22.90 3.62
N ASN A 139 9.09 -22.57 4.87
CA ASN A 139 8.77 -21.25 5.45
C ASN A 139 9.47 -20.12 4.69
N VAL A 140 10.73 -20.35 4.29
CA VAL A 140 11.52 -19.37 3.52
C VAL A 140 10.88 -19.10 2.16
N ILE A 141 10.36 -20.14 1.50
CA ILE A 141 9.66 -20.02 0.21
C ILE A 141 8.40 -19.17 0.36
N VAL A 142 7.59 -19.40 1.40
CA VAL A 142 6.37 -18.62 1.64
C VAL A 142 6.66 -17.13 1.83
N PHE A 143 7.66 -16.78 2.65
CA PHE A 143 8.02 -15.37 2.84
C PHE A 143 8.51 -14.71 1.54
N ASP A 144 9.31 -15.42 0.75
CA ASP A 144 9.79 -14.94 -0.55
C ASP A 144 8.65 -14.71 -1.55
N GLU A 145 7.65 -15.61 -1.57
CA GLU A 145 6.45 -15.42 -2.39
C GLU A 145 5.59 -14.23 -1.92
N ILE A 146 5.45 -14.01 -0.61
CA ILE A 146 4.76 -12.82 -0.09
C ILE A 146 5.47 -11.53 -0.55
N ILE A 147 6.80 -11.51 -0.54
CA ILE A 147 7.60 -10.38 -1.05
C ILE A 147 7.37 -10.20 -2.55
N ARG A 148 7.44 -11.28 -3.34
CA ARG A 148 7.15 -11.23 -4.78
C ARG A 148 5.75 -10.70 -5.07
N CYS A 149 4.72 -11.22 -4.40
CA CYS A 149 3.34 -10.77 -4.58
C CYS A 149 3.17 -9.29 -4.26
N ARG A 150 3.78 -8.78 -3.17
CA ARG A 150 3.79 -7.33 -2.88
C ARG A 150 4.46 -6.52 -3.98
N SER A 151 5.56 -7.00 -4.55
CA SER A 151 6.24 -6.33 -5.66
C SER A 151 5.32 -6.21 -6.88
N TYR A 152 4.59 -7.28 -7.22
CA TYR A 152 3.67 -7.29 -8.35
C TYR A 152 2.45 -6.41 -8.11
N LEU A 153 1.93 -6.32 -6.88
CA LEU A 153 0.82 -5.40 -6.56
C LEU A 153 1.18 -3.93 -6.88
N ASN A 154 2.46 -3.57 -6.88
CA ASN A 154 2.93 -2.24 -7.28
C ASN A 154 2.93 -2.00 -8.80
N ASP A 155 2.87 -3.05 -9.61
CA ASP A 155 2.83 -2.93 -11.08
C ASP A 155 1.42 -2.69 -11.61
N ARG A 156 1.30 -2.10 -12.81
CA ARG A 156 -0.01 -1.71 -13.39
C ARG A 156 -0.93 -2.88 -13.76
N SER A 157 -0.44 -4.12 -13.80
CA SER A 157 -1.09 -5.22 -14.52
C SER A 157 -1.70 -6.39 -13.75
N PRO A 158 -1.31 -6.78 -12.52
CA PRO A 158 -1.78 -8.06 -12.00
C PRO A 158 -3.19 -7.98 -11.41
N SER A 159 -3.96 -9.04 -11.66
CA SER A 159 -5.21 -9.28 -10.94
C SER A 159 -4.89 -9.51 -9.46
N VAL A 160 -5.27 -8.55 -8.61
CA VAL A 160 -5.12 -8.63 -7.15
C VAL A 160 -5.67 -9.95 -6.63
N LYS A 161 -6.83 -10.36 -7.14
CA LYS A 161 -7.47 -11.62 -6.79
C LYS A 161 -6.59 -12.83 -7.12
N MET A 162 -5.99 -12.89 -8.30
CA MET A 162 -5.14 -14.02 -8.69
C MET A 162 -3.89 -14.13 -7.80
N LEU A 163 -3.27 -12.99 -7.44
CA LEU A 163 -2.12 -12.99 -6.53
C LEU A 163 -2.49 -13.50 -5.14
N LEU A 164 -3.66 -13.11 -4.63
CA LEU A 164 -4.13 -13.55 -3.32
C LEU A 164 -4.56 -15.03 -3.32
N GLU A 165 -5.19 -15.51 -4.40
CA GLU A 165 -5.50 -16.93 -4.59
C GLU A 165 -4.22 -17.78 -4.66
N TYR A 166 -3.17 -17.27 -5.32
CA TYR A 166 -1.85 -17.91 -5.33
C TYR A 166 -1.25 -18.01 -3.92
N ILE A 167 -1.16 -16.90 -3.18
CA ILE A 167 -0.68 -16.92 -1.78
C ILE A 167 -1.51 -17.87 -0.92
N THR A 168 -2.83 -17.91 -1.13
CA THR A 168 -3.73 -18.84 -0.41
C THR A 168 -3.38 -20.31 -0.67
N SER A 169 -2.85 -20.65 -1.84
CA SER A 169 -2.49 -22.03 -2.18
C SER A 169 -1.21 -22.53 -1.51
N ILE A 170 -0.35 -21.61 -1.06
CA ILE A 170 0.96 -21.93 -0.48
C ILE A 170 1.05 -21.68 1.03
N VAL A 171 0.03 -21.03 1.61
CA VAL A 171 -0.13 -20.76 3.06
C VAL A 171 -1.30 -21.56 3.62
#